data_AF-A0A1G6UFY1-F1
#
_entry.id   AF-A0A1G6UFY1-F1
#
_cell.length_a   1.000
_cell.length_b   1.000
_cell.length_c   1.000
_cell.angle_alpha   90.00
_cell.angle_beta   90.00
_cell.angle_gamma   90.00
#
_symmetry.space_group_name_H-M   'P 1'
#
loop_
_entity.id
_entity.type
_entity.pdbx_description
1 polymer ?
#
loop_
_entity_poly.entity_id
_entity_poly.type
_entity_poly.pdbx_seq_one_letter_code
_entity_poly.pdbx_strand_id
1 'polypeptide(L)'
;MNLIKQMTAVGLALAFLATPVAAFADTSYQLPVQMQKADGSGQVSVGNGALKQIAEVTVKDNGHTDYTVYVRPIQMQGLTGHLTKLFIYQGKDKVEAREVAHSGEYNKALSFSREKARESSIKGAVWVDAMDELAGGGAGAGEQDAILQFDWQKAKEVAKTSSASGKVQPVGTDPIQVFVKGQKLSFDSQPVIQNSRTLVPLRAIFEALGATVQWDNASRTVTAQKDGHKIGLTIGKSQATVDGQIKTLDVPASIQNGRTLVPLRFIGEAFGNQVNYEKVAGIAVIDIR
;
A
#
# COMPACT_ATOMS: atom_id res chain seq x y z
N MET A 1 44.35 58.27 24.85
CA MET A 1 44.46 56.81 24.75
C MET A 1 43.24 56.33 23.97
N ASN A 2 43.47 55.82 22.76
CA ASN A 2 42.58 55.21 21.76
C ASN A 2 41.32 54.50 22.35
N LEU A 3 40.14 54.35 21.71
CA LEU A 3 39.79 54.28 20.29
C LEU A 3 38.24 54.30 20.11
N ILE A 4 37.75 55.12 19.17
CA ILE A 4 36.68 54.91 18.15
C ILE A 4 35.59 53.82 18.34
N LYS A 5 34.31 54.22 18.23
CA LYS A 5 33.24 53.60 17.38
C LYS A 5 31.94 54.43 17.47
N GLN A 6 31.65 55.32 16.51
CA GLN A 6 30.87 55.14 15.27
C GLN A 6 29.42 54.62 15.41
N MET A 7 28.53 55.46 14.86
CA MET A 7 27.11 55.32 14.52
C MET A 7 26.78 54.04 13.74
N THR A 8 25.57 53.48 13.86
CA THR A 8 24.65 53.30 12.71
C THR A 8 23.23 52.80 13.08
N ALA A 9 22.27 53.37 12.34
CA ALA A 9 21.08 52.76 11.73
C ALA A 9 19.97 52.11 12.59
N VAL A 10 18.84 52.82 12.62
CA VAL A 10 17.48 52.29 12.86
C VAL A 10 17.08 51.39 11.67
N GLY A 11 16.87 50.10 11.94
CA GLY A 11 16.30 49.14 11.01
C GLY A 11 14.89 48.73 11.47
N LEU A 12 13.89 49.04 10.66
CA LEU A 12 12.48 48.70 10.84
C LEU A 12 12.29 47.18 10.67
N ALA A 13 11.99 46.46 11.75
CA ALA A 13 11.64 45.04 11.69
C ALA A 13 10.14 44.89 11.39
N LEU A 14 9.81 44.45 10.17
CA LEU A 14 8.47 44.06 9.76
C LEU A 14 8.19 42.66 10.33
N ALA A 15 7.37 42.57 11.39
CA ALA A 15 6.93 41.30 11.95
C ALA A 15 5.85 40.68 11.05
N PHE A 16 6.21 39.63 10.29
CA PHE A 16 5.21 38.75 9.68
C PHE A 16 4.60 37.87 10.77
N LEU A 17 3.35 38.14 11.14
CA LEU A 17 2.48 37.18 11.83
C LEU A 17 2.19 36.03 10.85
N ALA A 18 2.95 34.95 10.92
CA ALA A 18 2.57 33.70 10.28
C ALA A 18 1.37 33.13 11.03
N THR A 19 0.17 33.26 10.46
CA THR A 19 -0.94 32.41 10.84
C THR A 19 -0.52 30.95 10.59
N PRO A 20 -0.70 30.03 11.55
CA PRO A 20 -0.44 28.63 11.25
C PRO A 20 -1.43 28.19 10.17
N VAL A 21 -0.92 27.87 9.00
CA VAL A 21 -1.65 27.07 8.01
C VAL A 21 -1.94 25.74 8.71
N ALA A 22 -3.21 25.47 9.01
CA ALA A 22 -3.61 24.17 9.52
C ALA A 22 -3.14 23.09 8.55
N ALA A 23 -2.33 22.15 9.03
CA ALA A 23 -1.88 21.02 8.24
C ALA A 23 -3.08 20.11 7.95
N PHE A 24 -3.50 20.06 6.69
CA PHE A 24 -4.52 19.13 6.20
C PHE A 24 -3.86 17.76 6.02
N ALA A 25 -4.18 16.80 6.88
CA ALA A 25 -3.59 15.48 6.87
C ALA A 25 -4.67 14.40 6.88
N ASP A 26 -4.61 13.49 5.92
CA ASP A 26 -5.39 12.26 5.93
C ASP A 26 -5.15 11.50 7.23
N THR A 27 -6.21 10.93 7.80
CA THR A 27 -6.11 10.15 9.04
C THR A 27 -6.56 8.73 8.80
N SER A 28 -5.74 7.77 9.20
CA SER A 28 -6.00 6.34 8.99
C SER A 28 -6.28 5.59 10.27
N TYR A 29 -7.23 4.67 10.18
CA TYR A 29 -7.77 3.90 11.29
C TYR A 29 -7.77 2.41 10.94
N GLN A 30 -7.45 1.58 11.94
CA GLN A 30 -7.89 0.20 11.99
C GLN A 30 -9.23 0.16 12.70
N LEU A 31 -10.23 -0.40 12.03
CA LEU A 31 -11.61 -0.31 12.45
C LEU A 31 -12.21 -1.70 12.56
N PRO A 32 -12.74 -2.11 13.71
CA PRO A 32 -13.49 -3.35 13.79
C PRO A 32 -14.65 -3.30 12.81
N VAL A 33 -14.75 -4.36 12.00
CA VAL A 33 -15.76 -4.48 10.97
C VAL A 33 -16.46 -5.82 11.10
N GLN A 34 -17.77 -5.82 10.89
CA GLN A 34 -18.57 -7.03 10.81
C GLN A 34 -19.49 -6.97 9.60
N MET A 35 -19.80 -8.13 9.03
CA MET A 35 -20.80 -8.27 7.99
C MET A 35 -22.11 -8.78 8.61
N GLN A 36 -23.20 -8.07 8.39
CA GLN A 36 -24.56 -8.41 8.82
C GLN A 36 -25.45 -8.69 7.61
N LYS A 37 -26.54 -9.42 7.85
CA LYS A 37 -27.62 -9.58 6.87
C LYS A 37 -28.30 -8.24 6.60
N ALA A 38 -28.71 -8.02 5.36
CA ALA A 38 -29.42 -6.81 4.96
C ALA A 38 -30.94 -6.86 5.19
N ASP A 39 -31.43 -7.84 5.93
CA ASP A 39 -32.85 -8.04 6.26
C ASP A 39 -33.34 -7.17 7.45
N GLY A 40 -32.46 -6.31 7.98
CA GLY A 40 -32.76 -5.46 9.14
C GLY A 40 -32.73 -6.17 10.49
N SER A 41 -32.42 -7.47 10.52
CA SER A 41 -32.36 -8.25 11.77
C SER A 41 -31.12 -7.97 12.62
N GLY A 42 -30.09 -7.34 12.05
CA GLY A 42 -28.78 -7.16 12.68
C GLY A 42 -27.99 -8.47 12.87
N GLN A 43 -28.48 -9.59 12.34
CA GLN A 43 -27.80 -10.87 12.44
C GLN A 43 -26.51 -10.88 11.62
N VAL A 44 -25.49 -11.56 12.12
CA VAL A 44 -24.22 -11.76 11.41
C VAL A 44 -24.45 -12.56 10.13
N SER A 45 -23.89 -12.08 9.02
CA SER A 45 -23.91 -12.77 7.74
C SER A 45 -22.92 -13.95 7.75
N VAL A 46 -23.23 -15.00 6.99
CA VAL A 46 -22.29 -16.11 6.74
C VAL A 46 -20.97 -15.60 6.15
N GLY A 47 -21.06 -14.57 5.29
CA GLY A 47 -19.88 -13.90 4.72
C GLY A 47 -18.97 -13.24 5.77
N ASN A 48 -19.43 -13.04 7.01
CA ASN A 48 -18.59 -12.52 8.09
C ASN A 48 -17.43 -13.47 8.43
N GLY A 49 -17.59 -14.78 8.25
CA GLY A 49 -16.51 -15.75 8.48
C GLY A 49 -15.37 -15.65 7.45
N ALA A 50 -15.69 -15.14 6.26
CA ALA A 50 -14.73 -14.83 5.21
C ALA A 50 -14.05 -13.46 5.43
N LEU A 51 -14.65 -12.56 6.22
CA LEU A 51 -14.17 -11.20 6.43
C LEU A 51 -13.19 -11.12 7.62
N LYS A 52 -12.06 -10.44 7.42
CA LYS A 52 -11.18 -10.02 8.52
C LYS A 52 -11.93 -8.98 9.35
N GLN A 53 -12.05 -9.24 10.65
CA GLN A 53 -12.83 -8.38 11.56
C GLN A 53 -12.17 -7.02 11.86
N ILE A 54 -11.20 -6.63 11.05
CA ILE A 54 -10.53 -5.33 11.07
C ILE A 54 -10.40 -4.85 9.63
N ALA A 55 -10.98 -3.68 9.36
CA ALA A 55 -10.80 -2.91 8.13
C ALA A 55 -9.72 -1.85 8.30
N GLU A 56 -9.10 -1.44 7.19
CA GLU A 56 -8.32 -0.22 7.12
C GLU A 56 -9.17 0.89 6.53
N VAL A 57 -9.21 2.05 7.19
CA VAL A 57 -10.02 3.19 6.77
C VAL A 57 -9.19 4.45 6.77
N THR A 58 -9.16 5.17 5.65
CA THR A 58 -8.48 6.46 5.52
C THR A 58 -9.52 7.55 5.30
N VAL A 59 -9.65 8.46 6.26
CA VAL A 59 -10.47 9.66 6.15
C VAL A 59 -9.59 10.75 5.55
N LYS A 60 -9.95 11.20 4.35
CA LYS A 60 -9.25 12.27 3.64
C LYS A 60 -9.60 13.64 4.20
N ASP A 61 -8.72 14.60 3.97
CA ASP A 61 -8.92 16.00 4.33
C ASP A 61 -10.22 16.62 3.79
N ASN A 62 -10.62 16.23 2.58
CA ASN A 62 -11.83 16.66 1.90
C ASN A 62 -13.11 15.96 2.40
N GLY A 63 -13.01 15.13 3.44
CA GLY A 63 -14.13 14.40 4.03
C GLY A 63 -14.51 13.10 3.32
N HIS A 64 -13.90 12.79 2.16
CA HIS A 64 -14.06 11.48 1.54
C HIS A 64 -13.35 10.41 2.37
N THR A 65 -13.83 9.18 2.32
CA THR A 65 -13.25 8.07 3.09
C THR A 65 -13.04 6.86 2.22
N ASP A 66 -11.81 6.35 2.22
CA ASP A 66 -11.46 5.10 1.57
C ASP A 66 -11.46 3.97 2.60
N TYR A 67 -12.20 2.91 2.29
CA TYR A 67 -12.28 1.69 3.09
C TYR A 67 -11.54 0.57 2.36
N THR A 68 -10.82 -0.26 3.11
CA THR A 68 -10.23 -1.51 2.64
C THR A 68 -10.61 -2.62 3.60
N VAL A 69 -11.28 -3.64 3.08
CA VAL A 69 -11.62 -4.86 3.80
C VAL A 69 -10.83 -6.04 3.25
N TYR A 70 -10.55 -7.02 4.10
CA TYR A 70 -9.76 -8.20 3.72
C TYR A 70 -10.62 -9.44 3.84
N VAL A 71 -10.57 -10.30 2.84
CA VAL A 71 -11.39 -11.49 2.76
C VAL A 71 -10.54 -12.72 2.48
N ARG A 72 -11.07 -13.89 2.87
CA ARG A 72 -10.51 -15.20 2.59
C ARG A 72 -11.58 -16.17 2.08
N PRO A 73 -11.20 -17.26 1.41
CA PRO A 73 -12.13 -18.34 1.11
C PRO A 73 -12.71 -18.94 2.40
N ILE A 74 -13.97 -19.34 2.37
CA ILE A 74 -14.64 -20.06 3.46
C ILE A 74 -14.96 -21.49 3.00
N GLN A 75 -14.73 -22.47 3.88
CA GLN A 75 -15.13 -23.86 3.63
C GLN A 75 -16.44 -24.13 4.35
N MET A 76 -17.42 -24.67 3.63
CA MET A 76 -18.74 -25.03 4.15
C MET A 76 -19.15 -26.40 3.60
N GLN A 77 -19.30 -27.40 4.48
CA GLN A 77 -19.82 -28.74 4.13
C GLN A 77 -19.14 -29.39 2.90
N GLY A 78 -17.82 -29.20 2.74
CA GLY A 78 -17.05 -29.74 1.61
C GLY A 78 -16.97 -28.84 0.37
N LEU A 79 -17.70 -27.72 0.35
CA LEU A 79 -17.63 -26.69 -0.69
C LEU A 79 -16.73 -25.54 -0.21
N THR A 80 -15.95 -24.97 -1.12
CA THR A 80 -15.15 -23.77 -0.84
C THR A 80 -15.80 -22.58 -1.53
N GLY A 81 -16.32 -21.64 -0.74
CA GLY A 81 -16.84 -20.37 -1.23
C GLY A 81 -15.77 -19.29 -1.19
N HIS A 82 -15.52 -18.66 -2.32
CA HIS A 82 -14.68 -17.47 -2.45
C HIS A 82 -15.58 -16.26 -2.55
N LEU A 83 -15.35 -15.27 -1.69
CA LEU A 83 -15.89 -13.93 -1.92
C LEU A 83 -15.07 -13.29 -3.04
N THR A 84 -15.60 -13.37 -4.25
CA THR A 84 -14.92 -12.95 -5.47
C THR A 84 -15.14 -11.47 -5.77
N LYS A 85 -16.31 -10.93 -5.39
CA LYS A 85 -16.64 -9.51 -5.57
C LYS A 85 -17.41 -8.93 -4.38
N LEU A 86 -17.18 -7.64 -4.15
CA LEU A 86 -17.93 -6.80 -3.24
C LEU A 86 -18.44 -5.59 -4.02
N PHE A 87 -19.72 -5.28 -3.91
CA PHE A 87 -20.34 -4.09 -4.48
C PHE A 87 -20.85 -3.20 -3.35
N ILE A 88 -20.77 -1.89 -3.54
CA ILE A 88 -21.19 -0.89 -2.55
C ILE A 88 -22.30 -0.04 -3.16
N TYR A 89 -23.41 0.09 -2.44
CA TYR A 89 -24.55 0.88 -2.89
C TYR A 89 -24.27 2.38 -2.80
N GLN A 90 -24.63 3.10 -3.87
CA GLN A 90 -24.61 4.56 -3.99
C GLN A 90 -25.98 4.99 -4.49
N GLY A 91 -26.94 5.14 -3.57
CA GLY A 91 -28.34 5.35 -3.93
C GLY A 91 -28.94 4.10 -4.57
N LYS A 92 -29.35 4.21 -5.84
CA LYS A 92 -29.92 3.08 -6.61
C LYS A 92 -28.86 2.24 -7.32
N ASP A 93 -27.68 2.80 -7.53
CA ASP A 93 -26.59 2.15 -8.23
C ASP A 93 -25.68 1.41 -7.25
N LYS A 94 -24.87 0.49 -7.79
CA LYS A 94 -23.82 -0.20 -7.04
C LYS A 94 -22.49 -0.08 -7.78
N VAL A 95 -21.42 0.11 -7.03
CA VAL A 95 -20.06 0.20 -7.56
C VAL A 95 -19.25 -0.97 -7.04
N GLU A 96 -18.55 -1.68 -7.94
CA GLU A 96 -17.66 -2.79 -7.56
C GLU A 96 -16.45 -2.23 -6.80
N ALA A 97 -16.15 -2.82 -5.64
CA ALA A 97 -14.96 -2.53 -4.89
C ALA A 97 -13.73 -2.99 -5.70
N ARG A 98 -12.70 -2.15 -5.73
CA ARG A 98 -11.45 -2.44 -6.43
C ARG A 98 -10.66 -3.48 -5.66
N GLU A 99 -10.25 -4.55 -6.33
CA GLU A 99 -9.28 -5.48 -5.75
C GLU A 99 -7.90 -4.81 -5.63
N VAL A 100 -7.28 -4.95 -4.46
CA VAL A 100 -5.95 -4.45 -4.19
C VAL A 100 -5.03 -5.61 -3.83
N ALA A 101 -3.80 -5.58 -4.34
CA ALA A 101 -2.81 -6.60 -4.07
C ALA A 101 -2.61 -6.78 -2.56
N HIS A 102 -2.80 -8.01 -2.09
CA HIS A 102 -2.64 -8.39 -0.69
C HIS A 102 -2.24 -9.87 -0.60
N SER A 103 -1.53 -10.22 0.46
CA SER A 103 -1.05 -11.58 0.72
C SER A 103 -1.13 -11.89 2.21
N GLY A 104 -1.45 -13.13 2.56
CA GLY A 104 -1.61 -13.57 3.95
C GLY A 104 -2.83 -14.47 4.11
N GLU A 105 -3.23 -14.74 5.35
CA GLU A 105 -4.40 -15.56 5.69
C GLU A 105 -5.70 -15.01 5.06
N TYR A 106 -5.82 -13.68 4.99
CA TYR A 106 -6.89 -12.98 4.28
C TYR A 106 -6.43 -12.52 2.91
N ASN A 107 -6.23 -13.47 2.01
CA ASN A 107 -5.49 -13.34 0.76
C ASN A 107 -6.06 -12.36 -0.30
N LYS A 108 -7.20 -11.69 -0.06
CA LYS A 108 -7.77 -10.70 -0.99
C LYS A 108 -8.16 -9.43 -0.24
N ALA A 109 -7.79 -8.27 -0.78
CA ALA A 109 -8.22 -6.97 -0.26
C ALA A 109 -9.16 -6.29 -1.25
N LEU A 110 -10.27 -5.77 -0.76
CA LEU A 110 -11.30 -5.08 -1.54
C LEU A 110 -11.44 -3.65 -1.02
N SER A 111 -11.26 -2.67 -1.89
CA SER A 111 -11.24 -1.26 -1.52
C SER A 111 -12.32 -0.45 -2.24
N PHE A 112 -12.96 0.44 -1.50
CA PHE A 112 -14.01 1.31 -2.03
C PHE A 112 -13.99 2.68 -1.33
N SER A 113 -14.49 3.70 -2.02
CA SER A 113 -14.53 5.08 -1.54
C SER A 113 -15.95 5.50 -1.20
N ARG A 114 -16.08 6.37 -0.21
CA ARG A 114 -17.32 7.02 0.23
C ARG A 114 -17.14 8.52 0.25
N GLU A 115 -18.18 9.26 -0.10
CA GLU A 115 -18.19 10.72 -0.03
C GLU A 115 -18.29 11.22 1.40
N LYS A 116 -18.98 10.46 2.27
CA LYS A 116 -19.18 10.84 3.67
C LYS A 116 -18.14 10.18 4.57
N ALA A 117 -17.54 10.99 5.43
CA ALA A 117 -16.65 10.49 6.46
C ALA A 117 -17.39 9.69 7.53
N ARG A 118 -16.69 8.68 8.06
CA ARG A 118 -17.07 7.95 9.27
C ARG A 118 -18.45 7.31 9.24
N GLU A 119 -18.84 6.78 8.09
CA GLU A 119 -20.04 5.94 8.01
C GLU A 119 -19.83 4.66 8.83
N SER A 120 -20.74 4.39 9.76
CA SER A 120 -20.73 3.19 10.62
C SER A 120 -21.48 2.01 10.01
N SER A 121 -22.33 2.25 9.01
CA SER A 121 -23.14 1.23 8.36
C SER A 121 -23.16 1.49 6.87
N ILE A 122 -22.62 0.55 6.09
CA ILE A 122 -22.51 0.65 4.63
C ILE A 122 -23.22 -0.55 4.00
N LYS A 123 -24.25 -0.29 3.20
CA LYS A 123 -24.94 -1.33 2.44
C LYS A 123 -24.11 -1.74 1.23
N GLY A 124 -23.94 -3.04 1.04
CA GLY A 124 -23.28 -3.62 -0.12
C GLY A 124 -23.95 -4.91 -0.58
N ALA A 125 -23.36 -5.52 -1.59
CA ALA A 125 -23.70 -6.86 -2.05
C ALA A 125 -22.41 -7.66 -2.22
N VAL A 126 -22.42 -8.92 -1.80
CA VAL A 126 -21.29 -9.84 -1.92
C VAL A 126 -21.62 -10.91 -2.94
N TRP A 127 -20.67 -11.24 -3.80
CA TRP A 127 -20.81 -12.36 -4.73
C TRP A 127 -19.90 -13.51 -4.29
N VAL A 128 -20.48 -14.70 -4.20
CA VAL A 128 -19.81 -15.93 -3.78
C VAL A 128 -19.97 -16.97 -4.88
N ASP A 129 -18.85 -17.47 -5.40
CA ASP A 129 -18.81 -18.44 -6.50
C ASP A 129 -19.54 -19.76 -6.17
N ALA A 130 -19.34 -20.31 -4.97
CA ALA A 130 -19.99 -21.55 -4.53
C ALA A 130 -21.52 -21.45 -4.45
N MET A 131 -22.07 -20.22 -4.39
CA MET A 131 -23.51 -20.01 -4.39
C MET A 131 -24.11 -20.04 -5.80
N ASP A 132 -23.35 -19.69 -6.85
CA ASP A 132 -23.82 -19.85 -8.24
C ASP A 132 -24.05 -21.34 -8.56
N GLU A 133 -23.15 -22.21 -8.11
CA GLU A 133 -23.22 -23.67 -8.32
C GLU A 133 -24.38 -24.32 -7.53
N LEU A 134 -24.63 -23.86 -6.29
CA LEU A 134 -25.73 -24.34 -5.46
C LEU A 134 -27.11 -23.82 -5.88
N ALA A 135 -27.19 -22.60 -6.41
CA ALA A 135 -28.44 -21.98 -6.85
C ALA A 135 -28.88 -22.45 -8.25
N GLY A 136 -28.04 -23.19 -8.97
CA GLY A 136 -28.31 -23.65 -10.34
C GLY A 136 -28.45 -22.50 -11.36
N GLY A 137 -27.96 -21.31 -11.02
CA GLY A 137 -28.08 -20.09 -11.82
C GLY A 137 -26.78 -19.71 -12.52
N GLY A 138 -26.88 -18.90 -13.58
CA GLY A 138 -25.72 -18.34 -14.27
C GLY A 138 -24.92 -17.33 -13.42
N ALA A 139 -23.81 -16.83 -13.97
CA ALA A 139 -22.89 -15.91 -13.29
C ALA A 139 -23.62 -14.76 -12.59
N GLY A 140 -23.50 -14.67 -11.26
CA GLY A 140 -24.13 -13.62 -10.44
C GLY A 140 -25.36 -14.06 -9.64
N ALA A 141 -25.84 -15.30 -9.80
CA ALA A 141 -26.98 -15.83 -9.05
C ALA A 141 -26.74 -15.93 -7.53
N GLY A 142 -25.47 -15.98 -7.12
CA GLY A 142 -25.00 -16.01 -5.74
C GLY A 142 -24.75 -14.64 -5.12
N GLU A 143 -25.19 -13.54 -5.75
CA GLU A 143 -25.10 -12.21 -5.15
C GLU A 143 -26.07 -12.08 -3.97
N GLN A 144 -25.57 -11.64 -2.81
CA GLN A 144 -26.37 -11.43 -1.61
C GLN A 144 -26.13 -10.04 -1.01
N ASP A 145 -27.21 -9.35 -0.67
CA ASP A 145 -27.15 -8.09 0.07
C ASP A 145 -26.55 -8.30 1.47
N ALA A 146 -25.66 -7.40 1.86
CA ALA A 146 -25.03 -7.39 3.17
C ALA A 146 -24.84 -5.96 3.70
N ILE A 147 -24.66 -5.85 5.01
CA ILE A 147 -24.30 -4.58 5.66
C ILE A 147 -22.92 -4.74 6.28
N LEU A 148 -21.99 -3.86 5.90
CA LEU A 148 -20.72 -3.69 6.60
C LEU A 148 -20.92 -2.72 7.75
N GLN A 149 -20.83 -3.22 8.97
CA GLN A 149 -20.87 -2.45 10.19
C GLN A 149 -19.46 -2.14 10.66
N PHE A 150 -19.17 -0.86 10.87
CA PHE A 150 -17.88 -0.35 11.31
C PHE A 150 -18.01 0.27 12.71
N ASP A 151 -17.25 -0.26 13.67
CA ASP A 151 -17.25 0.20 15.04
C ASP A 151 -16.25 1.36 15.23
N TRP A 152 -16.72 2.58 14.94
CA TRP A 152 -15.93 3.80 15.13
C TRP A 152 -15.58 4.11 16.59
N GLN A 153 -16.30 3.55 17.57
CA GLN A 153 -15.95 3.73 18.97
C GLN A 153 -14.70 2.95 19.35
N LYS A 154 -14.42 1.85 18.63
CA LYS A 154 -13.22 1.03 18.77
C LYS A 154 -12.18 1.31 17.68
N ALA A 155 -12.30 2.43 16.98
CA ALA A 155 -11.32 2.86 16.00
C ALA A 155 -9.95 3.02 16.65
N LYS A 156 -8.98 2.25 16.17
CA LYS A 156 -7.59 2.49 16.50
C LYS A 156 -7.00 3.38 15.42
N GLU A 157 -6.73 4.62 15.75
CA GLU A 157 -5.93 5.50 14.90
C GLU A 157 -4.54 4.87 14.71
N VAL A 158 -4.16 4.60 13.47
CA VAL A 158 -2.90 3.93 13.13
C VAL A 158 -1.92 4.84 12.40
N ALA A 159 -2.41 5.99 11.89
CA ALA A 159 -1.59 7.09 11.43
C ALA A 159 -2.38 8.41 11.49
N LYS A 160 -1.91 9.34 12.31
CA LYS A 160 -1.88 10.77 11.97
C LYS A 160 -0.44 11.09 11.66
N THR A 161 -0.17 11.87 10.62
CA THR A 161 1.20 12.26 10.30
C THR A 161 1.74 13.25 11.35
N SER A 162 2.22 12.74 12.48
CA SER A 162 3.18 13.42 13.35
C SER A 162 4.20 12.41 13.88
N SER A 163 5.45 12.55 13.43
CA SER A 163 6.60 11.68 13.67
C SER A 163 6.90 11.39 15.15
N ALA A 164 7.02 10.11 15.54
CA ALA A 164 8.06 9.59 16.45
C ALA A 164 8.01 8.04 16.63
N SER A 165 9.02 7.38 16.06
CA SER A 165 9.63 6.04 16.29
C SER A 165 8.88 4.93 17.07
N GLY A 166 8.76 3.75 16.44
CA GLY A 166 8.47 2.50 17.16
C GLY A 166 7.82 1.35 16.39
N LYS A 167 7.73 1.43 15.05
CA LYS A 167 7.50 0.42 14.00
C LYS A 167 7.72 1.21 12.69
N VAL A 168 8.11 0.59 11.58
CA VAL A 168 8.33 1.31 10.31
C VAL A 168 6.98 1.86 9.83
N GLN A 169 6.63 3.03 10.32
CA GLN A 169 5.39 3.72 10.01
C GLN A 169 5.57 4.43 8.68
N PRO A 170 4.58 4.37 7.77
CA PRO A 170 4.66 5.12 6.54
C PRO A 170 4.66 6.62 6.86
N VAL A 171 5.78 7.30 6.58
CA VAL A 171 5.92 8.75 6.71
C VAL A 171 5.80 9.35 5.30
N GLY A 172 4.59 9.74 4.89
CA GLY A 172 4.35 10.45 3.61
C GLY A 172 3.10 10.00 2.85
N THR A 173 2.73 10.78 1.82
CA THR A 173 1.58 10.51 0.92
C THR A 173 1.92 9.55 -0.23
N ASP A 174 3.20 9.14 -0.35
CA ASP A 174 3.61 8.23 -1.41
C ASP A 174 2.94 6.86 -1.20
N PRO A 175 2.28 6.30 -2.22
CA PRO A 175 1.58 5.03 -2.11
C PRO A 175 2.53 3.85 -1.86
N ILE A 176 3.84 4.04 -2.07
CA ILE A 176 4.89 3.07 -1.81
C ILE A 176 6.04 3.78 -1.10
N GLN A 177 6.43 3.28 0.06
CA GLN A 177 7.56 3.76 0.83
C GLN A 177 8.55 2.63 1.07
N VAL A 178 9.81 2.91 0.80
CA VAL A 178 10.90 1.93 0.93
C VAL A 178 11.81 2.37 2.05
N PHE A 179 12.13 1.44 2.93
CA PHE A 179 13.04 1.58 4.03
C PHE A 179 14.17 0.57 3.85
N VAL A 180 15.41 1.03 4.04
CA VAL A 180 16.59 0.18 4.06
C VAL A 180 17.24 0.34 5.42
N LYS A 181 17.39 -0.76 6.17
CA LYS A 181 17.93 -0.76 7.53
C LYS A 181 17.22 0.26 8.45
N GLY A 182 15.90 0.40 8.28
CA GLY A 182 15.07 1.33 9.03
C GLY A 182 15.09 2.80 8.55
N GLN A 183 15.87 3.14 7.52
CA GLN A 183 15.92 4.50 6.96
C GLN A 183 15.03 4.62 5.73
N LYS A 184 14.09 5.58 5.71
CA LYS A 184 13.24 5.86 4.54
C LYS A 184 14.12 6.34 3.39
N LEU A 185 13.99 5.71 2.23
CA LEU A 185 14.61 6.18 1.00
C LEU A 185 13.70 7.17 0.28
N SER A 186 14.30 8.25 -0.20
CA SER A 186 13.68 9.17 -1.15
C SER A 186 14.12 8.79 -2.56
N PHE A 187 13.17 8.77 -3.49
CA PHE A 187 13.45 8.48 -4.88
C PHE A 187 13.16 9.71 -5.74
N ASP A 188 14.01 9.92 -6.74
CA ASP A 188 13.77 10.90 -7.81
C ASP A 188 12.83 10.35 -8.90
N SER A 189 12.74 9.02 -9.02
CA SER A 189 11.66 8.32 -9.72
C SER A 189 10.94 7.40 -8.74
N GLN A 190 9.65 7.62 -8.54
CA GLN A 190 8.87 6.86 -7.59
C GLN A 190 8.79 5.36 -7.97
N PRO A 191 8.75 4.45 -6.98
CA PRO A 191 8.34 3.07 -7.20
C PRO A 191 6.96 2.99 -7.87
N VAL A 192 6.74 1.96 -8.67
CA VAL A 192 5.48 1.77 -9.41
C VAL A 192 4.96 0.35 -9.26
N ILE A 193 3.65 0.18 -9.39
CA ILE A 193 3.04 -1.15 -9.52
C ILE A 193 2.77 -1.39 -10.99
N GLN A 194 3.38 -2.42 -11.55
CA GLN A 194 3.19 -2.81 -12.94
C GLN A 194 2.98 -4.33 -13.01
N ASN A 195 1.94 -4.78 -13.71
CA ASN A 195 1.59 -6.20 -13.84
C ASN A 195 1.51 -6.92 -12.48
N SER A 196 0.90 -6.29 -11.49
CA SER A 196 0.79 -6.82 -10.11
C SER A 196 2.16 -7.13 -9.47
N ARG A 197 3.20 -6.39 -9.85
CA ARG A 197 4.53 -6.40 -9.22
C ARG A 197 4.96 -4.99 -8.88
N THR A 198 5.54 -4.83 -7.69
CA THR A 198 6.16 -3.57 -7.29
C THR A 198 7.54 -3.48 -7.92
N LEU A 199 7.75 -2.48 -8.76
CA LEU A 199 9.02 -2.13 -9.35
C LEU A 199 9.63 -0.96 -8.58
N VAL A 200 10.90 -1.08 -8.24
CA VAL A 200 11.62 -0.11 -7.41
C VAL A 200 12.90 0.37 -8.11
N PRO A 201 13.36 1.61 -7.87
CA PRO A 201 14.62 2.10 -8.40
C PRO A 201 15.80 1.30 -7.84
N LEU A 202 16.44 0.52 -8.71
CA LEU A 202 17.52 -0.41 -8.32
C LEU A 202 18.68 0.33 -7.66
N ARG A 203 19.15 1.41 -8.29
CA ARG A 203 20.36 2.12 -7.86
C ARG A 203 20.24 2.65 -6.44
N ALA A 204 19.17 3.39 -6.14
CA ALA A 204 18.96 4.02 -4.84
C ALA A 204 18.94 2.98 -3.70
N ILE A 205 18.30 1.82 -3.92
CA ILE A 205 18.25 0.77 -2.91
C ILE A 205 19.61 0.09 -2.74
N PHE A 206 20.29 -0.24 -3.85
CA PHE A 206 21.59 -0.91 -3.79
C PHE A 206 22.68 -0.02 -3.19
N GLU A 207 22.68 1.27 -3.51
CA GLU A 207 23.60 2.24 -2.89
C GLU A 207 23.32 2.41 -1.39
N ALA A 208 22.04 2.46 -0.97
CA ALA A 208 21.67 2.49 0.43
C ALA A 208 22.08 1.21 1.20
N LEU A 209 22.15 0.08 0.50
CA LEU A 209 22.69 -1.18 1.04
C LEU A 209 24.22 -1.21 1.08
N GLY A 210 24.90 -0.22 0.48
CA GLY A 210 26.37 -0.11 0.42
C GLY A 210 27.00 -0.72 -0.83
N ALA A 211 26.21 -1.01 -1.87
CA ALA A 211 26.72 -1.51 -3.14
C ALA A 211 27.15 -0.37 -4.08
N THR A 212 28.17 -0.62 -4.89
CA THR A 212 28.52 0.26 -6.02
C THR A 212 27.71 -0.15 -7.24
N VAL A 213 27.05 0.80 -7.90
CA VAL A 213 26.22 0.55 -9.09
C VAL A 213 26.79 1.27 -10.31
N GLN A 214 27.04 0.51 -11.38
CA GLN A 214 27.58 1.00 -12.64
C GLN A 214 26.57 0.78 -13.77
N TRP A 215 26.53 1.73 -14.69
CA TRP A 215 25.69 1.66 -15.89
C TRP A 215 26.59 1.68 -17.13
N ASP A 216 26.40 0.68 -18.01
CA ASP A 216 26.98 0.65 -19.34
C ASP A 216 25.89 0.97 -20.36
N ASN A 217 26.04 2.11 -21.03
CA ASN A 217 25.09 2.58 -22.03
C ASN A 217 25.12 1.78 -23.34
N ALA A 218 26.30 1.26 -23.74
CA ALA A 218 26.46 0.53 -25.00
C ALA A 218 25.75 -0.84 -24.93
N SER A 219 25.91 -1.54 -23.80
CA SER A 219 25.28 -2.84 -23.59
C SER A 219 23.92 -2.76 -22.87
N ARG A 220 23.50 -1.56 -22.43
CA ARG A 220 22.30 -1.33 -21.60
C ARG A 220 22.27 -2.22 -20.36
N THR A 221 23.41 -2.31 -19.68
CA THR A 221 23.61 -3.21 -18.55
C THR A 221 23.92 -2.44 -17.27
N VAL A 222 23.24 -2.81 -16.20
CA VAL A 222 23.55 -2.42 -14.83
C VAL A 222 24.43 -3.49 -14.20
N THR A 223 25.54 -3.09 -13.60
CA THR A 223 26.38 -3.96 -12.76
C THR A 223 26.38 -3.41 -11.34
N ALA A 224 26.07 -4.24 -10.34
CA ALA A 224 26.16 -3.86 -8.94
C ALA A 224 27.10 -4.79 -8.18
N GLN A 225 27.90 -4.22 -7.26
CA GLN A 225 28.91 -4.97 -6.51
C GLN A 225 28.93 -4.56 -5.04
N LYS A 226 28.98 -5.54 -4.13
CA LYS A 226 29.08 -5.36 -2.67
C LYS A 226 29.72 -6.59 -2.04
N ASP A 227 30.73 -6.42 -1.20
CA ASP A 227 31.34 -7.51 -0.39
C ASP A 227 31.69 -8.78 -1.20
N GLY A 228 32.14 -8.64 -2.45
CA GLY A 228 32.46 -9.75 -3.34
C GLY A 228 31.27 -10.33 -4.12
N HIS A 229 30.04 -9.95 -3.79
CA HIS A 229 28.85 -10.28 -4.56
C HIS A 229 28.74 -9.40 -5.81
N LYS A 230 28.37 -10.00 -6.94
CA LYS A 230 28.22 -9.32 -8.22
C LYS A 230 26.88 -9.61 -8.87
N ILE A 231 26.19 -8.55 -9.22
CA ILE A 231 24.91 -8.59 -9.92
C ILE A 231 25.06 -7.99 -11.30
N GLY A 232 24.54 -8.67 -12.33
CA GLY A 232 24.44 -8.16 -13.69
C GLY A 232 23.00 -8.17 -14.18
N LEU A 233 22.55 -7.07 -14.76
CA LEU A 233 21.16 -6.92 -15.19
C LEU A 233 21.07 -6.10 -16.48
N THR A 234 20.52 -6.70 -17.53
CA THR A 234 20.36 -6.06 -18.84
C THR A 234 18.91 -5.62 -19.05
N ILE A 235 18.72 -4.37 -19.47
CA ILE A 235 17.38 -3.80 -19.66
C ILE A 235 16.60 -4.57 -20.73
N GLY A 236 15.32 -4.83 -20.46
CA GLY A 236 14.42 -5.56 -21.36
C GLY A 236 14.59 -7.08 -21.34
N LYS A 237 15.54 -7.61 -20.56
CA LYS A 237 15.69 -9.06 -20.34
C LYS A 237 14.99 -9.48 -19.04
N SER A 238 14.36 -10.65 -19.08
CA SER A 238 13.79 -11.31 -17.89
C SER A 238 14.83 -12.12 -17.12
N GLN A 239 16.12 -11.96 -17.41
CA GLN A 239 17.21 -12.68 -16.78
C GLN A 239 18.20 -11.68 -16.20
N ALA A 240 18.64 -11.96 -14.99
CA ALA A 240 19.73 -11.29 -14.30
C ALA A 240 20.76 -12.32 -13.85
N THR A 241 21.98 -11.90 -13.55
CA THR A 241 23.00 -12.73 -12.93
C THR A 241 23.23 -12.27 -11.50
N VAL A 242 23.32 -13.22 -10.57
CA VAL A 242 23.70 -13.00 -9.17
C VAL A 242 24.81 -14.01 -8.88
N ASP A 243 26.03 -13.52 -8.65
CA ASP A 243 27.24 -14.32 -8.41
C ASP A 243 27.49 -15.39 -9.49
N GLY A 244 27.23 -15.01 -10.75
CA GLY A 244 27.38 -15.89 -11.91
C GLY A 244 26.21 -16.85 -12.14
N GLN A 245 25.26 -16.94 -11.22
CA GLN A 245 24.04 -17.74 -11.41
C GLN A 245 22.95 -16.91 -12.10
N ILE A 246 22.26 -17.52 -13.06
CA ILE A 246 21.12 -16.88 -13.73
C ILE A 246 19.89 -16.92 -12.81
N LYS A 247 19.27 -15.76 -12.62
CA LYS A 247 18.00 -15.58 -11.91
C LYS A 247 16.96 -15.01 -12.89
N THR A 248 15.76 -15.59 -12.86
CA THR A 248 14.65 -15.13 -13.70
C THR A 248 13.86 -14.06 -12.96
N LEU A 249 13.60 -12.95 -13.65
CA LEU A 249 12.76 -11.85 -13.18
C LEU A 249 11.30 -12.11 -13.58
N ASP A 250 10.35 -11.93 -12.66
CA ASP A 250 8.91 -11.99 -12.97
C ASP A 250 8.49 -10.94 -13.99
N VAL A 251 9.10 -9.76 -13.92
CA VAL A 251 8.89 -8.64 -14.84
C VAL A 251 10.27 -8.16 -15.29
N PRO A 252 10.51 -7.99 -16.61
CA PRO A 252 11.79 -7.51 -17.12
C PRO A 252 12.18 -6.19 -16.48
N ALA A 253 13.48 -6.00 -16.28
CA ALA A 253 14.00 -4.69 -15.91
C ALA A 253 13.66 -3.65 -16.98
N SER A 254 13.20 -2.49 -16.54
CA SER A 254 12.78 -1.40 -17.44
C SER A 254 13.38 -0.08 -17.02
N ILE A 255 13.45 0.88 -17.95
CA ILE A 255 13.81 2.26 -17.65
C ILE A 255 12.54 3.08 -17.68
N GLN A 256 12.24 3.78 -16.59
CA GLN A 256 11.15 4.75 -16.50
C GLN A 256 11.71 6.03 -15.88
N ASN A 257 11.37 7.20 -16.45
CA ASN A 257 11.89 8.50 -16.02
C ASN A 257 13.43 8.55 -15.85
N GLY A 258 14.15 7.84 -16.73
CA GLY A 258 15.62 7.77 -16.66
C GLY A 258 16.18 6.97 -15.48
N ARG A 259 15.36 6.13 -14.83
CA ARG A 259 15.78 5.23 -13.74
C ARG A 259 15.48 3.79 -14.08
N THR A 260 16.42 2.90 -13.76
CA THR A 260 16.23 1.46 -13.90
C THR A 260 15.35 0.95 -12.77
N LEU A 261 14.18 0.42 -13.13
CA LEU A 261 13.23 -0.20 -12.22
C LEU A 261 13.27 -1.71 -12.35
N VAL A 262 13.26 -2.40 -11.21
CA VAL A 262 13.30 -3.87 -11.12
C VAL A 262 12.30 -4.39 -10.10
N PRO A 263 11.84 -5.65 -10.22
CA PRO A 263 10.95 -6.25 -9.24
C PRO A 263 11.55 -6.24 -7.84
N LEU A 264 10.76 -5.84 -6.84
CA LEU A 264 11.19 -5.81 -5.44
C LEU A 264 11.73 -7.16 -4.94
N ARG A 265 11.14 -8.27 -5.38
CA ARG A 265 11.57 -9.62 -5.02
C ARG A 265 13.05 -9.85 -5.36
N PHE A 266 13.46 -9.40 -6.55
CA PHE A 266 14.84 -9.53 -7.00
C PHE A 266 15.81 -8.78 -6.08
N ILE A 267 15.43 -7.60 -5.58
CA ILE A 267 16.26 -6.81 -4.65
C ILE A 267 16.56 -7.60 -3.36
N GLY A 268 15.58 -8.34 -2.83
CA GLY A 268 15.77 -9.17 -1.65
C GLY A 268 16.75 -10.32 -1.90
N GLU A 269 16.58 -11.01 -3.02
CA GLU A 269 17.39 -12.17 -3.37
C GLU A 269 18.83 -11.81 -3.74
N ALA A 270 19.07 -10.63 -4.33
CA ALA A 270 20.33 -10.32 -4.99
C ALA A 270 21.55 -10.15 -4.04
N PHE A 271 21.31 -9.82 -2.77
CA PHE A 271 22.35 -9.78 -1.73
C PHE A 271 21.96 -10.57 -0.47
N GLY A 272 20.96 -11.45 -0.57
CA GLY A 272 20.47 -12.24 0.57
C GLY A 272 19.79 -11.42 1.67
N ASN A 273 19.26 -10.24 1.34
CA ASN A 273 18.53 -9.39 2.29
C ASN A 273 17.12 -9.95 2.54
N GLN A 274 16.61 -9.73 3.74
CA GLN A 274 15.21 -10.00 4.04
C GLN A 274 14.36 -8.81 3.61
N VAL A 275 13.35 -9.05 2.76
CA VAL A 275 12.38 -8.04 2.35
C VAL A 275 11.06 -8.33 3.04
N ASN A 276 10.62 -7.40 3.88
CA ASN A 276 9.29 -7.39 4.46
C ASN A 276 8.42 -6.40 3.70
N TYR A 277 7.27 -6.86 3.25
CA TYR A 277 6.25 -6.03 2.60
C TYR A 277 5.01 -6.02 3.48
N GLU A 278 4.61 -4.84 3.93
CA GLU A 278 3.39 -4.62 4.69
C GLU A 278 2.60 -3.50 4.03
N LYS A 279 1.28 -3.65 3.93
CA LYS A 279 0.42 -2.55 3.54
C LYS A 279 -0.21 -2.00 4.81
N VAL A 280 0.11 -0.75 5.14
CA VAL A 280 -0.42 -0.05 6.30
C VAL A 280 -1.17 1.17 5.80
N ALA A 281 -2.47 1.24 6.07
CA ALA A 281 -3.29 2.41 5.76
C ALA A 281 -3.26 2.82 4.28
N GLY A 282 -3.30 1.85 3.36
CA GLY A 282 -3.23 2.13 1.93
C GLY A 282 -1.81 2.28 1.37
N ILE A 283 -0.80 2.47 2.23
CA ILE A 283 0.60 2.68 1.84
C ILE A 283 1.35 1.35 1.89
N ALA A 284 2.01 1.01 0.79
CA ALA A 284 2.92 -0.13 0.76
C ALA A 284 4.24 0.26 1.45
N VAL A 285 4.51 -0.34 2.61
CA VAL A 285 5.76 -0.23 3.35
C VAL A 285 6.64 -1.42 3.01
N ILE A 286 7.82 -1.12 2.47
CA ILE A 286 8.85 -2.09 2.12
C ILE A 286 10.00 -1.88 3.09
N ASP A 287 10.37 -2.88 3.86
CA ASP A 287 11.53 -2.84 4.76
C ASP A 287 12.55 -3.89 4.33
N ILE A 288 13.78 -3.46 4.06
CA ILE A 288 14.89 -4.27 3.57
C ILE A 288 15.98 -4.31 4.64
N ARG A 289 16.32 -5.52 5.10
CA ARG A 289 17.27 -5.77 6.19
C ARG A 289 18.39 -6.70 5.80
#